data_AF-A0A7S4UXI4-F1
#
_entry.id   AF-A0A7S4UXI4-F1
#
_cell.length_a   1.000
_cell.length_b   1.000
_cell.length_c   1.000
_cell.angle_alpha   90.00
_cell.angle_beta   90.00
_cell.angle_gamma   90.00
#
_symmetry.space_group_name_H-M   'P 1'
#
loop_
_entity.id
_entity.type
_entity.pdbx_description
1 polymer ?
#
loop_
_entity_poly.entity_id
_entity_poly.type
_entity_poly.pdbx_seq_one_letter_code
_entity_poly.pdbx_strand_id
1 'polypeptide(L)'
;KQQHWQHMMQGIIHQKEQQEQGTTHVVSSTTETSQKHECSNGTNPLVPTATDILTNDNKIVHTAIALDAPRCIIILASLTNTSCLTVQDEENGKRTPLFLAVEKGGYEKRQQRYLEQQRKKRVIRMKKAKSVATLFSNENTTSTSSNDDTNGVQHDAISLIQFLTKIAPTSAGIPDSRGRLPLHVAIESGYKVGEWHNHSHEQQHPQQTTKDKACHSSTIREQEDDGVLKDIFGADPRAVSIRDPVTRLYPFMLAAVDADTAASLSLSPPSDVLEEENESEACVVIETIFELLRADPSVLRYAPYV
;
A
#
# COMPACT_ATOMS: atom_id res chain seq x y z
N LYS A 1 14.71 -16.06 7.68
CA LYS A 1 13.49 -15.21 7.76
C LYS A 1 12.21 -16.04 7.92
N GLN A 2 11.91 -16.99 7.03
CA GLN A 2 10.71 -17.85 7.17
C GLN A 2 10.65 -18.67 8.47
N GLN A 3 11.74 -19.34 8.85
CA GLN A 3 11.80 -20.10 10.12
C GLN A 3 11.62 -19.21 11.36
N HIS A 4 12.09 -17.96 11.30
CA HIS A 4 11.91 -16.99 12.39
C HIS A 4 10.42 -16.63 12.56
N TRP A 5 9.70 -16.42 11.45
CA TRP A 5 8.25 -16.22 11.48
C TRP A 5 7.49 -17.42 12.00
N GLN A 6 7.90 -18.64 11.63
CA GLN A 6 7.27 -19.86 12.14
C GLN A 6 7.39 -19.99 13.66
N HIS A 7 8.58 -19.73 14.21
CA HIS A 7 8.77 -19.74 15.67
C HIS A 7 7.94 -18.65 16.37
N MET A 8 7.88 -17.45 15.80
CA MET A 8 7.08 -16.36 16.35
C MET A 8 5.59 -16.69 16.38
N MET A 9 5.06 -17.26 15.29
CA MET A 9 3.65 -17.66 15.20
C MET A 9 3.31 -18.79 16.18
N GLN A 10 4.20 -19.77 16.35
CA GLN A 10 4.01 -20.82 17.35
C GLN A 10 3.99 -20.26 18.78
N GLY A 11 4.82 -19.25 19.07
CA GLY A 11 4.77 -18.53 20.35
C GLY A 11 3.43 -17.84 20.59
N ILE A 12 2.90 -17.14 19.59
CA ILE A 12 1.61 -16.43 19.68
C ILE A 12 0.45 -17.41 19.90
N ILE A 13 0.43 -18.54 19.16
CA ILE A 13 -0.61 -19.57 19.31
C ILE A 13 -0.59 -20.13 20.74
N HIS A 14 0.60 -20.51 21.23
CA HIS A 14 0.74 -21.10 22.55
C HIS A 14 0.35 -20.13 23.68
N GLN A 15 0.69 -18.85 23.54
CA GLN A 15 0.31 -17.82 24.52
C GLN A 15 -1.20 -17.62 24.58
N LYS A 16 -1.88 -17.66 23.43
CA LYS A 16 -3.35 -17.58 23.38
C LYS A 16 -4.01 -18.78 24.05
N GLU A 17 -3.51 -19.99 23.80
CA GLU A 17 -3.98 -21.20 24.49
C GLU A 17 -3.81 -21.09 26.02
N GLN A 18 -2.71 -20.50 26.50
CA GLN A 18 -2.50 -20.29 27.93
C GLN A 18 -3.45 -19.23 28.53
N GLN A 19 -3.75 -18.14 27.81
CA GLN A 19 -4.74 -17.14 28.27
C GLN A 19 -6.16 -17.72 28.34
N GLU A 20 -6.54 -18.57 27.37
CA GLU A 20 -7.85 -19.23 27.37
C GLU A 20 -7.98 -20.24 28.53
N GLN A 21 -6.90 -20.91 28.93
CA GLN A 21 -6.89 -21.85 30.06
C GLN A 21 -6.85 -21.17 31.44
N GLY A 22 -6.34 -19.94 31.53
CA GLY A 22 -6.23 -19.20 32.80
C GLY A 22 -7.52 -18.52 33.28
N THR A 23 -8.54 -18.41 32.43
CA THR A 23 -9.72 -17.55 32.71
C THR A 23 -10.84 -18.28 33.47
N THR A 24 -10.71 -19.57 33.79
CA THR A 24 -11.78 -20.35 34.44
C THR A 24 -11.70 -20.45 35.97
N HIS A 25 -10.75 -19.83 36.67
CA HIS A 25 -10.69 -19.95 38.13
C HIS A 25 -10.08 -18.74 38.85
N VAL A 26 -10.87 -17.68 39.10
CA VAL A 26 -10.65 -16.82 40.29
C VAL A 26 -11.99 -16.32 40.85
N VAL A 27 -12.49 -17.03 41.84
CA VAL A 27 -13.37 -16.51 42.89
C VAL A 27 -12.52 -16.37 44.15
N SER A 28 -12.54 -15.17 44.74
CA SER A 28 -12.23 -14.83 46.14
C SER A 28 -10.82 -15.13 46.69
N SER A 29 -10.09 -14.08 47.09
CA SER A 29 -9.90 -13.72 48.52
C SER A 29 -8.83 -12.62 48.71
N THR A 30 -9.17 -11.71 49.62
CA THR A 30 -8.40 -10.63 50.27
C THR A 30 -7.14 -11.11 51.02
N THR A 31 -6.07 -10.31 51.08
CA THR A 31 -5.59 -9.56 52.28
C THR A 31 -4.22 -8.90 52.06
N GLU A 32 -4.04 -7.73 52.69
CA GLU A 32 -2.85 -6.90 52.85
C GLU A 32 -1.63 -7.65 53.40
N THR A 33 -0.40 -7.17 53.16
CA THR A 33 0.57 -6.72 54.20
C THR A 33 1.82 -6.08 53.56
N SER A 34 2.26 -5.00 54.18
CA SER A 34 3.43 -4.14 53.93
C SER A 34 4.77 -4.82 54.26
N GLN A 35 5.83 -4.64 53.44
CA GLN A 35 7.19 -4.49 53.97
C GLN A 35 8.21 -3.91 52.97
N LYS A 36 9.16 -3.20 53.57
CA LYS A 36 10.15 -2.25 53.06
C LYS A 36 11.53 -2.89 53.17
N HIS A 37 12.38 -2.87 52.14
CA HIS A 37 13.84 -2.97 52.30
C HIS A 37 14.60 -2.47 51.05
N GLU A 38 15.79 -1.91 51.33
CA GLU A 38 16.67 -1.10 50.49
C GLU A 38 17.69 -1.90 49.64
N CYS A 39 18.39 -1.13 48.78
CA CYS A 39 19.81 -1.25 48.40
C CYS A 39 20.24 -2.06 47.15
N SER A 40 20.55 -1.27 46.11
CA SER A 40 21.88 -1.12 45.47
C SER A 40 22.39 -2.11 44.40
N ASN A 41 22.79 -1.48 43.28
CA ASN A 41 23.95 -1.73 42.41
C ASN A 41 23.96 -2.94 41.46
N GLY A 42 23.99 -2.63 40.16
CA GLY A 42 24.44 -3.54 39.10
C GLY A 42 23.67 -3.42 37.79
N THR A 43 23.74 -2.28 37.10
CA THR A 43 23.16 -2.14 35.76
C THR A 43 24.02 -2.87 34.72
N ASN A 44 23.74 -4.14 34.51
CA ASN A 44 24.02 -4.79 33.22
C ASN A 44 22.97 -4.31 32.21
N PRO A 45 23.34 -4.03 30.94
CA PRO A 45 22.35 -3.76 29.90
C PRO A 45 21.47 -5.01 29.73
N LEU A 46 20.25 -4.95 30.25
CA LEU A 46 19.24 -5.99 30.03
C LEU A 46 19.01 -6.10 28.53
N VAL A 47 19.44 -7.22 27.96
CA VAL A 47 18.97 -7.67 26.66
C VAL A 47 17.46 -7.88 26.81
N PRO A 48 16.61 -7.21 26.02
CA PRO A 48 15.17 -7.37 26.12
C PRO A 48 14.82 -8.84 25.89
N THR A 49 14.25 -9.47 26.91
CA THR A 49 13.72 -10.82 26.85
C THR A 49 12.58 -10.86 25.82
N ALA A 50 12.52 -11.90 24.98
CA ALA A 50 11.54 -12.01 23.89
C ALA A 50 10.07 -11.92 24.35
N THR A 51 9.80 -12.09 25.65
CA THR A 51 8.50 -11.92 26.29
C THR A 51 8.07 -10.47 26.48
N ASP A 52 9.02 -9.53 26.63
CA ASP A 52 8.70 -8.10 26.81
C ASP A 52 8.28 -7.42 25.49
N ILE A 53 8.55 -8.07 24.35
CA ILE A 53 8.14 -7.59 23.02
C ILE A 53 6.65 -7.87 22.76
N LEU A 54 6.03 -8.81 23.49
CA LEU A 54 4.65 -9.26 23.27
C LEU A 54 3.64 -8.68 24.27
N THR A 55 4.06 -7.94 25.29
CA THR A 55 3.13 -7.34 26.28
C THR A 55 2.44 -6.07 25.78
N ASN A 56 2.84 -5.53 24.62
CA ASN A 56 2.15 -4.43 23.96
C ASN A 56 1.32 -4.98 22.79
N ASP A 57 0.20 -5.63 23.10
CA ASP A 57 -0.76 -6.16 22.11
C ASP A 57 -1.16 -5.11 21.06
N ASN A 58 -1.14 -3.82 21.43
CA ASN A 58 -1.46 -2.70 20.56
C ASN A 58 -0.44 -2.44 19.44
N LYS A 59 0.77 -3.01 19.52
CA LYS A 59 1.85 -2.77 18.55
C LYS A 59 2.07 -3.93 17.58
N ILE A 60 1.47 -5.10 17.81
CA ILE A 60 1.74 -6.30 17.00
C ILE A 60 1.47 -6.04 15.51
N VAL A 61 0.34 -5.41 15.17
CA VAL A 61 0.01 -5.11 13.77
C VAL A 61 0.94 -4.04 13.19
N HIS A 62 1.26 -2.99 13.97
CA HIS A 62 2.22 -1.96 13.56
C HIS A 62 3.59 -2.57 13.23
N THR A 63 4.12 -3.41 14.12
CA THR A 63 5.40 -4.09 13.95
C THR A 63 5.37 -5.07 12.79
N ALA A 64 4.30 -5.85 12.62
CA ALA A 64 4.15 -6.77 11.50
C ALA A 64 4.18 -6.03 10.15
N ILE A 65 3.45 -4.91 10.04
CA ILE A 65 3.50 -4.07 8.83
C ILE A 65 4.88 -3.46 8.67
N ALA A 66 5.47 -2.86 9.71
CA ALA A 66 6.79 -2.23 9.66
C ALA A 66 7.91 -3.19 9.25
N LEU A 67 7.83 -4.46 9.67
CA LEU A 67 8.80 -5.51 9.33
C LEU A 67 8.53 -6.21 7.99
N ASP A 68 7.49 -5.80 7.27
CA ASP A 68 7.09 -6.42 6.00
C ASP A 68 6.77 -7.91 6.19
N ALA A 69 5.97 -8.19 7.22
CA ALA A 69 5.50 -9.54 7.50
C ALA A 69 4.65 -10.06 6.33
N PRO A 70 4.64 -11.38 6.08
CA PRO A 70 3.71 -12.00 5.15
C PRO A 70 2.28 -11.53 5.40
N ARG A 71 1.56 -11.18 4.34
CA ARG A 71 0.22 -10.59 4.44
C ARG A 71 -0.76 -11.42 5.28
N CYS A 72 -0.71 -12.74 5.21
CA CYS A 72 -1.54 -13.61 6.04
C CYS A 72 -1.31 -13.40 7.54
N ILE A 73 -0.07 -13.11 7.96
CA ILE A 73 0.27 -12.81 9.35
C ILE A 73 -0.32 -11.46 9.76
N ILE A 74 -0.20 -10.45 8.90
CA ILE A 74 -0.78 -9.12 9.18
C ILE A 74 -2.31 -9.21 9.30
N ILE A 75 -2.96 -9.95 8.39
CA ILE A 75 -4.41 -10.17 8.43
C ILE A 75 -4.81 -10.88 9.73
N LEU A 76 -4.13 -11.97 10.10
CA LEU A 76 -4.42 -12.70 11.32
C LEU A 76 -4.24 -11.81 12.56
N ALA A 77 -3.13 -11.08 12.65
CA ALA A 77 -2.87 -10.15 13.76
C ALA A 77 -3.92 -9.03 13.85
N SER A 78 -4.41 -8.54 12.71
CA SER A 78 -5.45 -7.51 12.64
C SER A 78 -6.81 -8.03 13.11
N LEU A 79 -7.14 -9.30 12.77
CA LEU A 79 -8.37 -9.94 13.20
C LEU A 79 -8.34 -10.29 14.70
N THR A 80 -7.18 -10.64 15.26
CA THR A 80 -7.05 -10.93 16.69
C THR A 80 -7.11 -9.67 17.55
N ASN A 81 -6.64 -8.52 17.03
CA ASN A 81 -6.51 -7.28 17.80
C ASN A 81 -7.16 -6.10 17.07
N THR A 82 -8.46 -6.15 16.83
CA THR A 82 -9.16 -5.10 16.06
C THR A 82 -9.08 -3.71 16.71
N SER A 83 -9.00 -3.64 18.04
CA SER A 83 -8.85 -2.38 18.78
C SER A 83 -7.53 -1.65 18.47
N CYS A 84 -6.46 -2.36 18.09
CA CYS A 84 -5.17 -1.73 17.83
C CYS A 84 -5.12 -1.01 16.47
N LEU A 85 -6.10 -1.25 15.60
CA LEU A 85 -6.12 -0.71 14.23
C LEU A 85 -6.40 0.79 14.17
N THR A 86 -6.96 1.35 15.24
CA THR A 86 -7.20 2.80 15.38
C THR A 86 -6.21 3.46 16.35
N VAL A 87 -5.36 2.68 17.01
CA VAL A 87 -4.35 3.21 17.93
C VAL A 87 -3.17 3.73 17.12
N GLN A 88 -2.66 4.89 17.50
CA GLN A 88 -1.44 5.45 16.93
C GLN A 88 -0.22 4.87 17.64
N ASP A 89 0.80 4.49 16.88
CA ASP A 89 2.09 4.12 17.45
C ASP A 89 2.91 5.37 17.79
N GLU A 90 3.00 5.68 19.08
CA GLU A 90 3.73 6.82 19.63
C GLU A 90 5.23 6.80 19.24
N GLU A 91 5.83 5.63 19.08
CA GLU A 91 7.25 5.50 18.73
C GLU A 91 7.51 5.74 17.24
N ASN A 92 6.54 5.36 16.40
CA ASN A 92 6.64 5.48 14.94
C ASN A 92 5.95 6.73 14.40
N GLY A 93 5.98 7.83 15.16
CA GLY A 93 5.47 9.12 14.70
C GLY A 93 3.94 9.20 14.66
N LYS A 94 3.26 8.57 15.62
CA LYS A 94 1.80 8.57 15.79
C LYS A 94 1.04 8.03 14.58
N ARG A 95 1.54 6.96 13.97
CA ARG A 95 0.95 6.35 12.78
C ARG A 95 0.06 5.19 13.14
N THR A 96 -1.07 5.05 12.45
CA THR A 96 -1.94 3.86 12.55
C THR A 96 -1.44 2.75 11.63
N PRO A 97 -1.92 1.50 11.78
CA PRO A 97 -1.55 0.41 10.88
C PRO A 97 -1.95 0.69 9.43
N LEU A 98 -3.11 1.31 9.21
CA LEU A 98 -3.56 1.72 7.88
C LEU A 98 -2.57 2.72 7.26
N PHE A 99 -2.14 3.72 8.04
CA PHE A 99 -1.17 4.71 7.58
C PHE A 99 0.15 4.06 7.14
N LEU A 100 0.70 3.14 7.95
CA LEU A 100 1.92 2.40 7.63
C LEU A 100 1.77 1.55 6.37
N ALA A 101 0.61 0.89 6.19
CA ALA A 101 0.35 0.08 5.01
C ALA A 101 0.32 0.92 3.73
N VAL A 102 -0.32 2.10 3.78
CA VAL A 102 -0.36 3.05 2.65
C VAL A 102 1.03 3.53 2.27
N GLU A 103 1.81 3.97 3.26
CA GLU A 103 3.18 4.46 3.06
C GLU A 103 4.08 3.38 2.43
N LYS A 104 3.99 2.14 2.92
CA LYS A 104 4.76 1.01 2.39
C LYS A 104 4.38 0.64 0.96
N GLY A 105 3.09 0.45 0.68
CA GLY A 105 2.67 0.10 -0.68
C GLY A 105 3.02 1.20 -1.69
N GLY A 106 3.11 2.47 -1.24
CA GLY A 106 3.62 3.57 -2.04
C GLY A 106 5.10 3.44 -2.42
N TYR A 107 5.94 2.99 -1.47
CA TYR A 107 7.35 2.73 -1.73
C TYR A 107 7.56 1.60 -2.73
N GLU A 108 6.83 0.49 -2.56
CA GLU A 108 6.89 -0.66 -3.48
C GLU A 108 6.53 -0.27 -4.91
N LYS A 109 5.45 0.51 -5.09
CA LYS A 109 5.06 1.04 -6.40
C LYS A 109 6.15 1.91 -7.03
N ARG A 110 6.74 2.84 -6.28
CA ARG A 110 7.85 3.67 -6.78
C ARG A 110 9.05 2.82 -7.17
N GLN A 111 9.38 1.80 -6.38
CA GLN A 111 10.48 0.88 -6.68
C GLN A 111 10.20 0.06 -7.94
N GLN A 112 8.95 -0.42 -8.12
CA GLN A 112 8.53 -1.16 -9.30
C GLN A 112 8.61 -0.29 -10.56
N ARG A 113 8.08 0.95 -10.52
CA ARG A 113 8.18 1.91 -11.64
C ARG A 113 9.64 2.18 -12.02
N TYR A 114 10.51 2.39 -11.02
CA TYR A 114 11.94 2.57 -11.27
C TYR A 114 12.56 1.37 -12.00
N LEU A 115 12.29 0.14 -11.53
CA LEU A 115 12.79 -1.08 -12.18
C LEU A 115 12.25 -1.24 -13.61
N GLU A 116 10.98 -0.92 -13.83
CA GLU A 116 10.35 -0.95 -15.15
C GLU A 116 10.99 0.06 -16.11
N GLN A 117 11.22 1.30 -15.66
CA GLN A 117 11.94 2.31 -16.43
C GLN A 117 13.35 1.84 -16.80
N GLN A 118 14.07 1.17 -15.89
CA GLN A 118 15.38 0.59 -16.20
C GLN A 118 15.29 -0.53 -17.25
N ARG A 119 14.27 -1.37 -17.18
CA ARG A 119 13.99 -2.41 -18.20
C ARG A 119 13.71 -1.78 -19.57
N LYS A 120 12.84 -0.76 -19.65
CA LYS A 120 12.53 -0.02 -20.88
C LYS A 120 13.78 0.61 -21.50
N LYS A 121 14.59 1.30 -20.68
CA LYS A 121 15.89 1.88 -21.10
C LYS A 121 16.84 0.82 -21.67
N ARG A 122 16.90 -0.37 -21.06
CA ARG A 122 17.73 -1.47 -21.56
C ARG A 122 17.24 -1.97 -22.92
N VAL A 123 15.93 -2.13 -23.12
CA VAL A 123 15.34 -2.54 -24.40
C VAL A 123 15.64 -1.51 -25.50
N ILE A 124 15.50 -0.21 -25.22
CA ILE A 124 15.82 0.85 -26.18
C ILE A 124 17.30 0.81 -26.58
N ARG A 125 18.22 0.65 -25.60
CA ARG A 125 19.66 0.50 -25.88
C ARG A 125 19.95 -0.73 -26.73
N MET A 126 19.30 -1.86 -26.45
CA MET A 126 19.45 -3.09 -27.25
C MET A 126 18.90 -2.94 -28.67
N LYS A 127 17.75 -2.28 -28.84
CA LYS A 127 17.19 -1.97 -30.17
C LYS A 127 18.14 -1.07 -30.97
N LYS A 128 18.69 -0.03 -30.34
CA LYS A 128 19.67 0.87 -30.96
C LYS A 128 20.96 0.12 -31.34
N ALA A 129 21.48 -0.71 -30.44
CA ALA A 129 22.65 -1.55 -30.71
C ALA A 129 22.40 -2.56 -31.85
N LYS A 130 21.22 -3.20 -31.88
CA LYS A 130 20.82 -4.12 -32.94
C LYS A 130 20.68 -3.41 -34.29
N SER A 131 20.10 -2.21 -34.31
CA SER A 131 19.99 -1.38 -35.52
C SER A 131 21.36 -0.99 -36.07
N VAL A 132 22.33 -0.70 -35.20
CA VAL A 132 23.72 -0.44 -35.61
C VAL A 132 24.35 -1.71 -36.16
N ALA A 133 24.18 -2.86 -35.50
CA ALA A 133 24.73 -4.14 -35.95
C ALA A 133 24.15 -4.59 -37.31
N THR A 134 22.86 -4.38 -37.57
CA THR A 134 22.22 -4.75 -38.84
C THR A 134 22.74 -3.95 -40.04
N LEU A 135 23.30 -2.76 -39.84
CA LEU A 135 23.96 -2.02 -40.94
C LEU A 135 25.25 -2.70 -41.40
N PHE A 136 25.82 -3.59 -40.59
CA PHE A 136 27.09 -4.28 -40.87
C PHE A 136 26.92 -5.78 -41.10
N SER A 137 25.69 -6.33 -41.00
CA SER A 137 25.45 -7.77 -41.10
C SER A 137 24.39 -8.08 -42.15
N ASN A 138 24.84 -8.66 -43.26
CA ASN A 138 24.03 -9.01 -44.42
C ASN A 138 23.74 -10.52 -44.39
N GLU A 139 22.99 -11.02 -43.39
CA GLU A 139 22.69 -12.46 -43.29
C GLU A 139 21.25 -12.79 -42.85
N ASN A 140 20.64 -13.67 -43.65
CA ASN A 140 19.34 -14.31 -43.48
C ASN A 140 19.35 -15.26 -42.26
N THR A 141 18.76 -14.88 -41.13
CA THR A 141 18.43 -15.84 -40.05
C THR A 141 17.06 -15.58 -39.42
N THR A 142 16.09 -16.38 -39.84
CA THR A 142 14.80 -16.61 -39.18
C THR A 142 15.03 -17.22 -37.79
N SER A 143 14.75 -16.47 -36.73
CA SER A 143 14.83 -16.95 -35.35
C SER A 143 13.48 -16.89 -34.64
N THR A 144 13.07 -18.07 -34.18
CA THR A 144 11.82 -18.44 -33.53
C THR A 144 11.80 -17.95 -32.08
N SER A 145 10.77 -17.16 -31.72
CA SER A 145 10.53 -16.58 -30.40
C SER A 145 9.97 -17.64 -29.44
N SER A 146 10.71 -18.00 -28.39
CA SER A 146 10.23 -18.85 -27.30
C SER A 146 9.55 -18.00 -26.22
N ASN A 147 8.23 -18.11 -26.11
CA ASN A 147 7.43 -17.49 -25.06
C ASN A 147 7.48 -18.41 -23.82
N ASP A 148 8.02 -17.89 -22.71
CA ASP A 148 8.15 -18.60 -21.45
C ASP A 148 6.91 -18.32 -20.58
N ASP A 149 5.97 -19.25 -20.60
CA ASP A 149 4.65 -19.18 -19.97
C ASP A 149 4.72 -19.50 -18.47
N THR A 150 5.21 -18.56 -17.65
CA THR A 150 5.07 -18.64 -16.19
C THR A 150 3.75 -17.97 -15.75
N ASN A 151 2.65 -18.71 -15.91
CA ASN A 151 1.34 -18.37 -15.36
C ASN A 151 1.39 -18.39 -13.83
N GLY A 152 1.77 -17.25 -13.24
CA GLY A 152 1.71 -17.00 -11.81
C GLY A 152 0.27 -17.04 -11.31
N VAL A 153 0.05 -17.77 -10.22
CA VAL A 153 -1.24 -17.88 -9.52
C VAL A 153 -1.74 -16.47 -9.17
N GLN A 154 -2.70 -15.97 -9.94
CA GLN A 154 -3.43 -14.74 -9.66
C GLN A 154 -4.36 -15.00 -8.48
N HIS A 155 -3.82 -14.87 -7.27
CA HIS A 155 -4.68 -14.72 -6.11
C HIS A 155 -5.33 -13.35 -6.20
N ASP A 156 -6.68 -13.32 -6.22
CA ASP A 156 -7.56 -12.18 -5.91
C ASP A 156 -7.27 -11.66 -4.50
N ALA A 157 -6.06 -11.17 -4.32
CA ALA A 157 -5.51 -10.90 -3.04
C ALA A 157 -5.91 -9.48 -2.66
N ILE A 158 -7.20 -9.18 -2.39
CA ILE A 158 -7.79 -7.90 -1.89
C ILE A 158 -6.79 -6.72 -1.98
N SER A 159 -6.50 -5.90 -0.98
CA SER A 159 -5.14 -5.39 -0.78
C SER A 159 -5.00 -5.29 0.72
N LEU A 160 -3.79 -5.23 1.26
CA LEU A 160 -3.67 -5.06 2.72
C LEU A 160 -4.41 -3.79 3.16
N ILE A 161 -4.33 -2.73 2.34
CA ILE A 161 -4.99 -1.45 2.60
C ILE A 161 -6.50 -1.62 2.52
N GLN A 162 -7.05 -2.24 1.47
CA GLN A 162 -8.50 -2.47 1.37
C GLN A 162 -9.03 -3.28 2.55
N PHE A 163 -8.28 -4.30 2.98
CA PHE A 163 -8.63 -5.12 4.13
C PHE A 163 -8.67 -4.30 5.42
N LEU A 164 -7.61 -3.52 5.70
CA LEU A 164 -7.52 -2.67 6.90
C LEU A 164 -8.62 -1.60 6.93
N THR A 165 -8.89 -0.97 5.79
CA THR A 165 -9.96 0.02 5.65
C THR A 165 -11.34 -0.59 5.90
N LYS A 166 -11.57 -1.83 5.45
CA LYS A 166 -12.84 -2.54 5.68
C LYS A 166 -13.09 -2.87 7.14
N ILE A 167 -12.05 -3.28 7.88
CA ILE A 167 -12.19 -3.68 9.29
C ILE A 167 -12.13 -2.51 10.27
N ALA A 168 -11.43 -1.43 9.91
CA ALA A 168 -11.23 -0.26 10.76
C ALA A 168 -11.37 1.05 9.95
N PRO A 169 -12.58 1.37 9.44
CA PRO A 169 -12.79 2.54 8.57
C PRO A 169 -12.43 3.87 9.24
N THR A 170 -12.63 3.96 10.56
CA THR A 170 -12.28 5.15 11.35
C THR A 170 -10.78 5.49 11.30
N SER A 171 -9.91 4.51 11.03
CA SER A 171 -8.47 4.73 10.91
C SER A 171 -8.10 5.60 9.70
N ALA A 172 -8.96 5.71 8.68
CA ALA A 172 -8.75 6.57 7.53
C ALA A 172 -8.76 8.08 7.88
N GLY A 173 -9.44 8.44 8.98
CA GLY A 173 -9.52 9.82 9.48
C GLY A 173 -8.48 10.17 10.55
N ILE A 174 -7.58 9.25 10.92
CA ILE A 174 -6.60 9.48 11.97
C ILE A 174 -5.29 9.97 11.35
N PRO A 175 -4.86 11.22 11.63
CA PRO A 175 -3.64 11.76 11.04
C PRO A 175 -2.37 11.20 11.70
N ASP A 176 -1.22 11.38 11.08
CA ASP A 176 0.10 11.13 11.71
C ASP A 176 0.54 12.28 12.62
N SER A 177 1.75 12.20 13.18
CA SER A 177 2.37 13.26 13.99
C SER A 177 2.56 14.59 13.25
N ARG A 178 2.54 14.59 11.91
CA ARG A 178 2.60 15.80 11.08
C ARG A 178 1.21 16.34 10.77
N GLY A 179 0.15 15.65 11.17
CA GLY A 179 -1.23 15.99 10.86
C GLY A 179 -1.70 15.48 9.48
N ARG A 180 -0.90 14.65 8.80
CA ARG A 180 -1.23 14.12 7.47
C ARG A 180 -2.16 12.93 7.63
N LEU A 181 -3.17 12.83 6.77
CA LEU A 181 -4.08 11.69 6.72
C LEU A 181 -3.52 10.58 5.82
N PRO A 182 -3.94 9.31 5.99
CA PRO A 182 -3.67 8.23 5.05
C PRO A 182 -3.98 8.61 3.60
N LEU A 183 -5.06 9.38 3.37
CA LEU A 183 -5.42 9.87 2.03
C LEU A 183 -4.34 10.76 1.40
N HIS A 184 -3.71 11.65 2.17
CA HIS A 184 -2.62 12.50 1.66
C HIS A 184 -1.43 11.67 1.20
N VAL A 185 -1.06 10.67 1.99
CA VAL A 185 0.10 9.79 1.70
C VAL A 185 -0.19 8.87 0.52
N ALA A 186 -1.43 8.41 0.37
CA ALA A 186 -1.84 7.60 -0.78
C ALA A 186 -1.73 8.41 -2.09
N ILE A 187 -2.23 9.64 -2.11
CA ILE A 187 -2.16 10.48 -3.31
C ILE A 187 -0.70 10.81 -3.66
N GLU A 188 0.10 11.26 -2.69
CA GLU A 188 1.53 11.53 -2.89
C GLU A 188 2.31 10.29 -3.35
N SER A 189 1.86 9.11 -2.93
CA SER A 189 2.47 7.85 -3.35
C SER A 189 2.08 7.39 -4.75
N GLY A 190 1.24 8.16 -5.45
CA GLY A 190 0.80 7.85 -6.81
C GLY A 190 -0.18 6.68 -6.86
N TYR A 191 -0.93 6.44 -5.79
CA TYR A 191 -2.11 5.59 -5.89
C TYR A 191 -3.11 6.27 -6.82
N LYS A 192 -3.73 5.47 -7.68
CA LYS A 192 -4.71 5.93 -8.64
C LYS A 192 -6.10 5.71 -8.04
N VAL A 193 -7.01 6.62 -8.32
CA VAL A 193 -8.43 6.32 -8.18
C VAL A 193 -8.72 5.44 -9.38
N GLY A 194 -8.67 4.13 -9.18
CA GLY A 194 -8.97 3.27 -10.28
C GLY A 194 -10.44 3.35 -10.64
N GLU A 195 -10.74 2.69 -11.74
CA GLU A 195 -12.00 2.85 -12.44
C GLU A 195 -13.21 2.70 -11.49
N TRP A 196 -13.95 3.79 -11.28
CA TRP A 196 -15.26 3.76 -10.62
C TRP A 196 -16.32 3.09 -11.48
N HIS A 197 -15.93 2.46 -12.58
CA HIS A 197 -16.81 1.62 -13.35
C HIS A 197 -17.47 0.66 -12.39
N ASN A 198 -18.75 0.95 -12.14
CA ASN A 198 -19.63 0.06 -11.45
C ASN A 198 -19.43 -1.26 -12.18
N HIS A 199 -18.78 -2.20 -11.51
CA HIS A 199 -19.01 -3.61 -11.75
C HIS A 199 -20.46 -3.92 -11.30
N SER A 200 -21.44 -3.09 -11.69
CA SER A 200 -22.64 -3.58 -12.34
C SER A 200 -22.12 -4.57 -13.35
N HIS A 201 -22.02 -5.79 -12.85
CA HIS A 201 -21.83 -7.01 -13.56
C HIS A 201 -22.94 -6.97 -14.62
N GLU A 202 -22.67 -6.30 -15.74
CA GLU A 202 -23.48 -6.40 -16.94
C GLU A 202 -23.26 -7.86 -17.28
N GLN A 203 -24.20 -8.67 -16.77
CA GLN A 203 -24.33 -10.08 -17.07
C GLN A 203 -24.43 -10.12 -18.58
N GLN A 204 -23.28 -10.22 -19.23
CA GLN A 204 -23.20 -10.49 -20.65
C GLN A 204 -23.86 -11.85 -20.80
N HIS A 205 -25.14 -11.80 -21.16
CA HIS A 205 -25.94 -12.92 -21.55
C HIS A 205 -25.13 -13.65 -22.63
N PRO A 206 -24.80 -14.95 -22.45
CA PRO A 206 -24.04 -15.67 -23.45
C PRO A 206 -24.97 -15.97 -24.62
N GLN A 207 -25.07 -15.04 -25.57
CA GLN A 207 -25.62 -15.37 -26.88
C GLN A 207 -24.53 -16.12 -27.66
N GLN A 208 -24.69 -17.43 -27.63
CA GLN A 208 -23.98 -18.41 -28.43
C GLN A 208 -24.01 -17.99 -29.91
N THR A 209 -22.86 -17.58 -30.44
CA THR A 209 -22.62 -17.68 -31.88
C THR A 209 -21.37 -18.49 -32.16
N THR A 210 -21.57 -19.40 -33.09
CA THR A 210 -20.77 -20.55 -33.49
C THR A 210 -19.35 -20.24 -33.95
N LYS A 211 -18.43 -21.07 -33.47
CA LYS A 211 -17.31 -21.74 -34.18
C LYS A 211 -16.33 -20.92 -35.02
N ASP A 212 -15.08 -21.09 -34.60
CA ASP A 212 -13.85 -21.13 -35.40
C ASP A 212 -13.26 -19.78 -35.83
N LYS A 213 -12.52 -19.13 -34.92
CA LYS A 213 -11.24 -18.45 -35.26
C LYS A 213 -10.44 -17.97 -34.04
N ALA A 214 -9.28 -18.62 -33.87
CA ALA A 214 -7.97 -18.14 -33.44
C ALA A 214 -7.83 -17.23 -32.20
N CYS A 215 -7.13 -17.81 -31.21
CA CYS A 215 -6.16 -17.18 -30.29
C CYS A 215 -6.56 -15.84 -29.68
N HIS A 216 -7.41 -15.91 -28.65
CA HIS A 216 -7.55 -14.82 -27.70
C HIS A 216 -6.28 -14.77 -26.85
N SER A 217 -5.33 -13.95 -27.31
CA SER A 217 -4.27 -13.39 -26.47
C SER A 217 -4.97 -12.57 -25.38
N SER A 218 -5.33 -13.25 -24.29
CA SER A 218 -5.71 -12.62 -23.02
C SER A 218 -4.47 -11.91 -22.52
N THR A 219 -4.30 -10.69 -23.01
CA THR A 219 -3.35 -9.72 -22.51
C THR A 219 -3.61 -9.66 -21.02
N ILE A 220 -2.61 -10.09 -20.24
CA ILE A 220 -2.62 -10.06 -18.78
C ILE A 220 -2.89 -8.61 -18.43
N ARG A 221 -4.15 -8.29 -18.12
CA ARG A 221 -4.52 -7.02 -17.54
C ARG A 221 -3.80 -7.02 -16.21
N GLU A 222 -2.78 -6.19 -16.11
CA GLU A 222 -2.18 -5.83 -14.83
C GLU A 222 -3.37 -5.52 -13.92
N GLN A 223 -3.54 -6.32 -12.87
CA GLN A 223 -4.61 -6.11 -11.90
C GLN A 223 -4.23 -4.84 -11.18
N GLU A 224 -4.66 -3.71 -11.76
CA GLU A 224 -4.38 -2.39 -11.24
C GLU A 224 -4.98 -2.35 -9.84
N ASP A 225 -4.23 -1.84 -8.86
CA ASP A 225 -4.73 -1.58 -7.50
C ASP A 225 -5.75 -0.43 -7.54
N ASP A 226 -6.83 -0.62 -8.27
CA ASP A 226 -7.79 0.37 -8.70
C ASP A 226 -8.73 0.82 -7.57
N GLY A 227 -8.87 0.02 -6.51
CA GLY A 227 -9.77 0.35 -5.41
C GLY A 227 -9.17 1.16 -4.25
N VAL A 228 -7.84 1.30 -4.13
CA VAL A 228 -7.25 1.70 -2.83
C VAL A 228 -7.65 3.10 -2.39
N LEU A 229 -7.54 4.10 -3.28
CA LEU A 229 -7.96 5.46 -2.95
C LEU A 229 -9.46 5.53 -2.69
N LYS A 230 -10.25 4.79 -3.47
CA LYS A 230 -11.70 4.70 -3.32
C LYS A 230 -12.09 4.10 -1.96
N ASP A 231 -11.37 3.09 -1.49
CA ASP A 231 -11.63 2.47 -0.19
C ASP A 231 -11.29 3.41 0.96
N ILE A 232 -10.10 4.02 0.96
CA ILE A 232 -9.69 5.00 1.98
C ILE A 232 -10.68 6.16 2.02
N PHE A 233 -11.05 6.67 0.85
CA PHE A 233 -12.02 7.75 0.71
C PHE A 233 -13.42 7.33 1.20
N GLY A 234 -13.90 6.15 0.81
CA GLY A 234 -15.20 5.63 1.22
C GLY A 234 -15.30 5.40 2.73
N ALA A 235 -14.18 5.18 3.40
CA ALA A 235 -14.12 5.04 4.85
C ALA A 235 -14.19 6.36 5.63
N ASP A 236 -13.59 7.45 5.13
CA ASP A 236 -13.78 8.81 5.69
C ASP A 236 -13.85 9.88 4.60
N PRO A 237 -15.05 10.16 4.04
CA PRO A 237 -15.23 11.13 2.97
C PRO A 237 -14.77 12.55 3.33
N ARG A 238 -14.80 12.90 4.63
CA ARG A 238 -14.42 14.23 5.12
C ARG A 238 -12.93 14.51 4.94
N ALA A 239 -12.11 13.48 4.76
CA ALA A 239 -10.68 13.61 4.51
C ALA A 239 -10.37 14.48 3.28
N VAL A 240 -11.26 14.52 2.27
CA VAL A 240 -11.09 15.34 1.06
C VAL A 240 -11.16 16.85 1.36
N SER A 241 -11.88 17.23 2.41
CA SER A 241 -12.01 18.61 2.87
C SER A 241 -10.87 19.04 3.82
N ILE A 242 -9.96 18.13 4.19
CA ILE A 242 -8.85 18.43 5.10
C ILE A 242 -7.62 18.75 4.26
N ARG A 243 -7.01 19.93 4.47
CA ARG A 243 -5.76 20.29 3.80
C ARG A 243 -4.61 19.50 4.40
N ASP A 244 -3.67 19.10 3.55
CA ASP A 244 -2.41 18.55 4.01
C ASP A 244 -1.62 19.65 4.76
N PRO A 245 -1.26 19.44 6.03
CA PRO A 245 -0.64 20.48 6.85
C PRO A 245 0.76 20.88 6.37
N VAL A 246 1.43 20.03 5.60
CA VAL A 246 2.77 20.29 5.05
C VAL A 246 2.67 21.15 3.79
N THR A 247 1.95 20.68 2.78
CA THR A 247 1.84 21.37 1.48
C THR A 247 0.79 22.48 1.46
N ARG A 248 -0.15 22.47 2.43
CA ARG A 248 -1.34 23.33 2.48
C ARG A 248 -2.30 23.15 1.30
N LEU A 249 -2.13 22.06 0.55
CA LEU A 249 -2.99 21.69 -0.57
C LEU A 249 -4.10 20.75 -0.12
N TYR A 250 -5.23 20.80 -0.83
CA TYR A 250 -6.27 19.78 -0.68
C TYR A 250 -5.87 18.48 -1.40
N PRO A 251 -6.45 17.34 -1.03
CA PRO A 251 -6.25 16.06 -1.72
C PRO A 251 -6.35 16.13 -3.25
N PHE A 252 -7.38 16.78 -3.81
CA PHE A 252 -7.50 16.91 -5.26
C PHE A 252 -6.41 17.80 -5.88
N MET A 253 -5.93 18.82 -5.15
CA MET A 253 -4.80 19.64 -5.59
C MET A 253 -3.49 18.85 -5.51
N LEU A 254 -3.31 18.03 -4.47
CA LEU A 254 -2.16 17.13 -4.35
C LEU A 254 -2.11 16.13 -5.51
N ALA A 255 -3.27 15.62 -5.95
CA ALA A 255 -3.34 14.75 -7.10
C ALA A 255 -2.92 15.46 -8.39
N ALA A 256 -3.24 16.75 -8.53
CA ALA A 256 -2.87 17.58 -9.67
C ALA A 256 -1.40 18.00 -9.69
N VAL A 257 -0.75 18.08 -8.52
CA VAL A 257 0.69 18.29 -8.42
C VAL A 257 1.35 16.95 -8.73
N ASP A 258 1.48 16.70 -10.03
CA ASP A 258 2.07 15.48 -10.56
C ASP A 258 3.40 15.17 -9.87
N ALA A 259 3.65 13.88 -9.62
CA ALA A 259 4.93 13.43 -9.06
C ALA A 259 6.11 13.86 -9.96
N ASP A 260 5.87 14.00 -11.27
CA ASP A 260 6.87 14.42 -12.24
C ASP A 260 7.05 15.94 -12.29
N THR A 261 6.04 16.74 -11.91
CA THR A 261 6.23 18.20 -11.81
C THR A 261 7.14 18.58 -10.64
N ALA A 262 7.15 17.78 -9.57
CA ALA A 262 8.12 17.95 -8.48
C ALA A 262 9.57 17.65 -8.94
N ALA A 263 9.74 16.73 -9.90
CA ALA A 263 11.04 16.42 -10.49
C ALA A 263 11.48 17.44 -11.56
N SER A 264 10.53 18.00 -12.33
CA SER A 264 10.82 18.95 -13.41
C SER A 264 11.15 20.38 -12.95
N LEU A 265 10.88 20.73 -11.68
CA LEU A 265 11.45 21.94 -11.06
C LEU A 265 12.98 21.88 -10.88
N SER A 266 13.60 20.73 -11.14
CA SER A 266 15.04 20.62 -11.34
C SER A 266 15.40 21.10 -12.75
N LEU A 267 16.01 22.29 -12.84
CA LEU A 267 16.43 23.01 -14.05
C LEU A 267 17.45 22.28 -14.96
N SER A 268 17.18 21.04 -15.39
CA SER A 268 17.96 20.44 -16.47
C SER A 268 17.44 20.94 -17.83
N PRO A 269 18.32 21.41 -18.73
CA PRO A 269 17.92 21.93 -20.03
C PRO A 269 17.21 20.84 -20.87
N PRO A 270 16.16 21.20 -21.61
CA PRO A 270 15.44 20.28 -22.47
C PRO A 270 16.41 19.72 -23.51
N SER A 271 16.64 18.41 -23.47
CA SER A 271 17.33 17.71 -24.55
C SER A 271 16.27 17.40 -25.62
N ASP A 272 16.53 17.72 -26.89
CA ASP A 272 15.65 17.56 -28.07
C ASP A 272 15.26 16.12 -28.43
N VAL A 273 15.06 15.25 -27.44
CA VAL A 273 14.47 13.94 -27.65
C VAL A 273 12.96 14.15 -27.70
N LEU A 274 12.33 13.82 -28.83
CA LEU A 274 10.88 13.78 -28.97
C LEU A 274 10.31 12.82 -27.91
N GLU A 275 9.93 13.36 -26.76
CA GLU A 275 9.18 12.64 -25.75
C GLU A 275 7.78 12.46 -26.33
N GLU A 276 7.47 11.24 -26.78
CA GLU A 276 6.09 10.83 -27.00
C GLU A 276 5.39 10.99 -25.64
N GLU A 277 4.67 12.10 -25.49
CA GLU A 277 3.99 12.48 -24.25
C GLU A 277 3.08 11.32 -23.81
N ASN A 278 3.18 10.97 -22.53
CA ASN A 278 2.48 9.85 -21.95
C ASN A 278 1.01 10.26 -21.67
N GLU A 279 0.23 10.55 -22.73
CA GLU A 279 -1.17 11.05 -22.67
C GLU A 279 -2.07 10.22 -21.72
N SER A 280 -1.74 8.94 -21.56
CA SER A 280 -2.41 8.01 -20.64
C SER A 280 -2.31 8.43 -19.17
N GLU A 281 -1.18 9.01 -18.73
CA GLU A 281 -0.98 9.36 -17.32
C GLU A 281 -1.78 10.61 -16.92
N ALA A 282 -1.83 11.60 -17.80
CA ALA A 282 -2.64 12.81 -17.59
C ALA A 282 -4.13 12.48 -17.44
N CYS A 283 -4.65 11.52 -18.20
CA CYS A 283 -6.05 11.07 -18.09
C CYS A 283 -6.36 10.55 -16.68
N VAL A 284 -5.47 9.74 -16.10
CA VAL A 284 -5.66 9.15 -14.77
C VAL A 284 -5.62 10.20 -13.65
N VAL A 285 -4.75 11.20 -13.78
CA VAL A 285 -4.68 12.32 -12.82
C VAL A 285 -5.99 13.11 -12.86
N ILE A 286 -6.47 13.43 -14.06
CA ILE A 286 -7.73 14.15 -14.25
C ILE A 286 -8.91 13.36 -13.67
N GLU A 287 -8.99 12.05 -13.91
CA GLU A 287 -10.01 11.18 -13.31
C GLU A 287 -9.94 11.19 -11.78
N THR A 288 -8.74 11.09 -11.21
CA THR A 288 -8.53 11.15 -9.76
C THR A 288 -9.02 12.48 -9.18
N ILE A 289 -8.71 13.61 -9.83
CA ILE A 289 -9.19 14.93 -9.42
C ILE A 289 -10.71 15.01 -9.48
N PHE A 290 -11.32 14.57 -10.59
CA PHE A 290 -12.77 14.61 -10.78
C PHE A 290 -13.49 13.77 -9.73
N GLU A 291 -12.98 12.59 -9.41
CA GLU A 291 -13.60 11.71 -8.40
C GLU A 291 -13.49 12.31 -7.00
N LEU A 292 -12.34 12.90 -6.63
CA LEU A 292 -12.20 13.62 -5.36
C LEU A 292 -13.13 14.84 -5.28
N LEU A 293 -13.35 15.56 -6.39
CA LEU A 293 -14.28 16.69 -6.42
C LEU A 293 -15.74 16.25 -6.38
N ARG A 294 -16.08 15.14 -7.04
CA ARG A 294 -17.44 14.56 -7.05
C ARG A 294 -17.84 14.04 -5.67
N ALA A 295 -16.86 13.51 -4.95
CA ALA A 295 -16.95 13.05 -3.58
C ALA A 295 -17.41 14.13 -2.59
N ASP A 296 -16.81 15.32 -2.67
CA ASP A 296 -17.21 16.47 -1.84
C ASP A 296 -17.15 17.77 -2.66
N PRO A 297 -18.25 18.13 -3.35
CA PRO A 297 -18.32 19.36 -4.14
C PRO A 297 -18.18 20.63 -3.29
N SER A 298 -18.36 20.54 -1.96
CA SER A 298 -18.24 21.70 -1.08
C SER A 298 -16.81 22.23 -0.99
N VAL A 299 -15.82 21.39 -1.30
CA VAL A 299 -14.39 21.75 -1.32
C VAL A 299 -14.11 22.89 -2.30
N LEU A 300 -14.87 22.99 -3.39
CA LEU A 300 -14.76 24.08 -4.36
C LEU A 300 -15.07 25.46 -3.76
N ARG A 301 -15.81 25.53 -2.66
CA ARG A 301 -16.08 26.81 -1.97
C ARG A 301 -14.85 27.33 -1.21
N TYR A 302 -13.90 26.46 -0.91
CA TYR A 302 -12.70 26.77 -0.13
C TYR A 302 -11.43 26.87 -0.98
N ALA A 303 -11.52 26.52 -2.26
CA ALA A 303 -10.48 26.85 -3.21
C ALA A 303 -10.42 28.39 -3.28
N PRO A 304 -9.31 29.03 -2.86
CA PRO A 304 -9.15 30.45 -3.10
C PRO A 304 -9.34 30.69 -4.60
N TYR A 305 -9.99 31.78 -4.98
CA TYR A 305 -10.04 32.20 -6.39
C TYR A 305 -8.59 32.32 -6.87
N VAL A 306 -8.13 31.31 -7.61
CA VAL A 306 -6.83 31.28 -8.29
C VAL A 306 -6.95 32.10 -9.56
#